data_AF-A0A0M3SJ83-F1
#
_entry.id   AF-A0A0M3SJ83-F1
#
_cell.length_a   1.000
_cell.length_b   1.000
_cell.length_c   1.000
_cell.angle_alpha   90.00
_cell.angle_beta   90.00
_cell.angle_gamma   90.00
#
_symmetry.space_group_name_H-M   'P 1'
#
loop_
_entity.id
_entity.type
_entity.pdbx_description
1 polymer ?
#
loop_
_entity_poly.entity_id
_entity_poly.type
_entity_poly.pdbx_seq_one_letter_code
_entity_poly.pdbx_strand_id
1 'polypeptide(L)'
;MAKKKNKLFFEENESITHILEDLLDLSLLKFDDNENKINTFKVPEINQNKAVTLNTTRAVTNLNKNVFKKEPMVPTPEVIDLHSIIEKARQKNNKFIKETGISNFIEPEQVILEKAKKQGKSAYDSDILRELILERQKKKRELMGLSSIINKAKTRK
;
A
#
# COMPACT_ATOMS: atom_id res chain seq x y z
N MET A 1 15.32 -0.43 51.90
CA MET A 1 15.17 0.73 51.01
C MET A 1 14.98 0.24 49.58
N ALA A 2 13.75 0.30 49.05
CA ALA A 2 13.44 -0.20 47.71
C ALA A 2 13.49 0.94 46.68
N LYS A 3 14.33 0.79 45.64
CA LYS A 3 14.43 1.73 44.52
C LYS A 3 13.30 1.45 43.52
N LYS A 4 12.28 2.31 43.49
CA LYS A 4 11.24 2.34 42.44
C LYS A 4 11.81 3.09 41.23
N LYS A 5 12.07 2.42 40.11
CA LYS A 5 12.51 3.07 38.86
C LYS A 5 11.37 3.10 37.84
N ASN A 6 11.04 4.33 37.44
CA ASN A 6 10.47 4.82 36.17
C ASN A 6 9.70 3.82 35.29
N LYS A 7 8.36 3.85 35.39
CA LYS A 7 7.42 3.17 34.47
C LYS A 7 6.66 4.15 33.56
N LEU A 8 6.94 5.45 33.63
CA LEU A 8 6.15 6.52 32.99
C LEU A 8 6.57 6.90 31.57
N PHE A 9 7.75 6.47 31.10
CA PHE A 9 8.28 6.90 29.80
C PHE A 9 7.84 6.04 28.60
N PHE A 10 7.13 4.92 28.81
CA PHE A 10 6.78 4.02 27.70
C PHE A 10 5.40 4.32 27.08
N GLU A 11 4.42 4.80 27.84
CA GLU A 11 3.06 5.02 27.35
C GLU A 11 2.94 6.24 26.42
N GLU A 12 3.68 7.32 26.69
CA GLU A 12 3.63 8.52 25.83
C GLU A 12 4.23 8.27 24.44
N ASN A 13 5.28 7.45 24.35
CA ASN A 13 5.94 7.16 23.08
C ASN A 13 5.05 6.32 22.16
N GLU A 14 4.23 5.42 22.71
CA GLU A 14 3.28 4.62 21.94
C GLU A 14 2.15 5.51 21.35
N SER A 15 1.71 6.52 22.11
CA SER A 15 0.76 7.52 21.61
C SER A 15 1.35 8.41 20.49
N ILE A 16 2.63 8.80 20.62
CA ILE A 16 3.31 9.60 19.61
C ILE A 16 3.55 8.79 18.33
N THR A 17 3.90 7.50 18.44
CA THR A 17 4.07 6.64 17.27
C THR A 17 2.77 6.46 16.50
N HIS A 18 1.64 6.30 17.18
CA HIS A 18 0.34 6.20 16.52
C HIS A 18 -0.06 7.52 15.83
N ILE A 19 0.19 8.66 16.45
CA ILE A 19 -0.05 9.98 15.82
C ILE A 19 0.81 10.16 14.56
N LEU A 20 2.08 9.74 14.59
CA LEU A 20 2.97 9.84 13.43
C LEU A 20 2.56 8.89 12.29
N GLU A 21 2.04 7.71 12.63
CA GLU A 21 1.48 6.74 11.67
C GLU A 21 0.22 7.31 10.99
N ASP A 22 -0.71 7.86 11.77
CA ASP A 22 -1.91 8.53 11.24
C ASP A 22 -1.57 9.71 10.30
N LEU A 23 -0.55 10.50 10.64
CA LEU A 23 -0.07 11.60 9.79
C LEU A 23 0.55 11.12 8.47
N LEU A 24 1.27 9.99 8.50
CA LEU A 24 1.85 9.39 7.30
C LEU A 24 0.74 8.88 6.38
N ASP A 25 -0.30 8.24 6.91
CA ASP A 25 -1.45 7.77 6.15
C ASP A 25 -2.21 8.93 5.49
N LEU A 26 -2.42 10.04 6.21
CA LEU A 26 -3.03 11.24 5.66
C LEU A 26 -2.19 11.87 4.53
N SER A 27 -0.86 11.77 4.60
CA SER A 27 0.02 12.27 3.54
C SER A 27 -0.02 11.44 2.25
N LEU A 28 -0.38 10.17 2.36
CA LEU A 28 -0.52 9.23 1.24
C LEU A 28 -1.92 9.28 0.60
N LEU A 29 -2.87 9.96 1.25
CA LEU A 29 -4.21 10.16 0.75
C LEU A 29 -4.16 11.06 -0.50
N LYS A 30 -4.28 10.44 -1.68
CA LYS A 30 -4.44 11.17 -2.94
C LYS A 30 -5.89 11.65 -3.01
N PHE A 31 -6.08 12.96 -3.13
CA PHE A 31 -7.35 13.50 -3.54
C PHE A 31 -7.52 13.22 -5.04
N ASP A 32 -8.54 12.45 -5.40
CA ASP A 32 -8.95 12.35 -6.79
C ASP A 32 -9.47 13.71 -7.24
N ASP A 33 -8.83 14.32 -8.25
CA ASP A 33 -9.27 15.55 -8.92
C ASP A 33 -10.57 15.30 -9.74
N ASN A 34 -11.63 14.84 -9.08
CA ASN A 34 -12.94 14.63 -9.67
C ASN A 34 -13.90 15.78 -9.31
N GLU A 35 -13.43 17.02 -9.45
CA GLU A 35 -14.28 18.20 -9.51
C GLU A 35 -13.96 18.98 -10.78
N ASN A 36 -14.56 18.56 -11.91
CA ASN A 36 -15.06 19.45 -12.96
C ASN A 36 -15.65 18.67 -14.15
N LYS A 37 -16.94 18.30 -14.01
CA LYS A 37 -17.85 18.13 -15.17
C LYS A 37 -19.15 18.88 -14.89
N ILE A 38 -19.06 20.20 -14.89
CA ILE A 38 -20.19 21.09 -15.16
C ILE A 38 -20.15 21.38 -16.66
N ASN A 39 -21.25 21.12 -17.35
CA ASN A 39 -21.42 21.41 -18.77
C ASN A 39 -21.39 22.93 -19.06
N THR A 40 -20.97 23.26 -20.29
CA THR A 40 -21.10 24.55 -21.03
C THR A 40 -19.94 25.55 -20.95
N PHE A 41 -19.08 25.56 -21.99
CA PHE A 41 -19.06 26.60 -23.04
C PHE A 41 -17.96 26.28 -24.09
N LYS A 42 -18.33 26.25 -25.37
CA LYS A 42 -17.45 26.17 -26.55
C LYS A 42 -16.97 27.58 -26.92
N VAL A 43 -15.66 27.82 -27.06
CA VAL A 43 -15.04 28.91 -27.85
C VAL A 43 -13.63 28.43 -28.32
N PRO A 44 -13.14 28.82 -29.52
CA PRO A 44 -12.41 27.93 -30.42
C PRO A 44 -10.87 28.05 -30.42
N GLU A 45 -10.29 27.12 -31.20
CA GLU A 45 -8.89 26.88 -31.57
C GLU A 45 -8.02 28.13 -31.81
N ILE A 46 -6.78 28.07 -31.32
CA ILE A 46 -5.66 28.81 -31.90
C ILE A 46 -4.57 27.81 -32.25
N ASN A 47 -4.39 27.64 -33.56
CA ASN A 47 -3.25 27.00 -34.21
C ASN A 47 -1.93 27.60 -33.75
N GLN A 48 -0.98 26.76 -33.33
CA GLN A 48 0.44 27.03 -33.56
C GLN A 48 1.12 25.76 -34.06
N ASN A 49 1.18 25.66 -35.39
CA ASN A 49 2.13 24.84 -36.11
C ASN A 49 3.56 25.26 -35.71
N LYS A 50 4.33 24.34 -35.14
CA LYS A 50 5.79 24.37 -35.28
C LYS A 50 6.30 22.96 -35.50
N ALA A 51 6.34 22.58 -36.77
CA ALA A 51 7.03 21.40 -37.25
C ALA A 51 8.53 21.54 -36.94
N VAL A 52 9.07 20.64 -36.13
CA VAL A 52 10.50 20.37 -36.08
C VAL A 52 10.69 18.96 -36.61
N THR A 53 11.10 18.88 -37.87
CA THR A 53 11.58 17.66 -38.53
C THR A 53 12.90 17.26 -37.88
N LEU A 54 12.90 16.16 -37.11
CA LEU A 54 14.13 15.48 -36.73
C LEU A 54 14.47 14.45 -37.81
N ASN A 55 15.46 14.79 -38.63
CA ASN A 55 16.05 13.88 -39.60
C ASN A 55 16.78 12.77 -38.85
N THR A 56 16.13 11.62 -38.68
CA THR A 56 16.75 10.41 -38.15
C THR A 56 17.68 9.82 -39.22
N THR A 57 18.92 10.27 -39.26
CA THR A 57 19.99 9.54 -39.96
C THR A 57 20.21 8.21 -39.26
N ARG A 58 19.90 7.11 -39.96
CA ARG A 58 20.25 5.75 -39.57
C ARG A 58 21.77 5.64 -39.42
N ALA A 59 22.27 5.62 -38.19
CA ALA A 59 23.62 5.17 -37.92
C ALA A 59 23.63 3.63 -37.96
N VAL A 60 23.84 3.06 -39.15
CA VAL A 60 24.35 1.70 -39.29
C VAL A 60 25.80 1.74 -38.79
N THR A 61 26.05 1.24 -37.59
CA THR A 61 27.42 0.94 -37.16
C THR A 61 27.54 -0.53 -36.89
N ASN A 62 28.32 -1.17 -37.76
CA ASN A 62 28.71 -2.56 -37.72
C ASN A 62 29.35 -2.88 -36.36
N LEU A 63 28.77 -3.85 -35.64
CA LEU A 63 29.37 -4.45 -34.46
C LEU A 63 30.58 -5.31 -34.88
N ASN A 64 31.74 -4.67 -35.02
CA ASN A 64 33.00 -5.38 -35.13
C ASN A 64 33.39 -5.93 -33.74
N LYS A 65 33.25 -7.24 -33.56
CA LYS A 65 33.69 -7.98 -32.37
C LYS A 65 35.22 -8.00 -32.31
N ASN A 66 35.82 -6.94 -31.77
CA ASN A 66 37.21 -6.99 -31.36
C ASN A 66 37.31 -7.33 -29.88
N VAL A 67 37.72 -8.58 -29.66
CA VAL A 67 38.22 -9.17 -28.42
C VAL A 67 39.32 -8.27 -27.85
N PHE A 68 39.01 -7.51 -26.80
CA PHE A 68 40.03 -6.83 -25.99
C PHE A 68 40.36 -7.64 -24.75
N LYS A 69 41.64 -7.95 -24.63
CA LYS A 69 42.26 -8.75 -23.57
C LYS A 69 42.13 -8.02 -22.23
N LYS A 70 41.88 -8.80 -21.17
CA LYS A 70 41.80 -8.36 -19.78
C LYS A 70 43.14 -7.79 -19.32
N GLU A 71 43.13 -6.57 -18.81
CA GLU A 71 44.06 -6.12 -17.77
C GLU A 71 43.25 -5.81 -16.49
N PRO A 72 43.75 -6.14 -15.29
CA PRO A 72 43.02 -5.91 -14.05
C PRO A 72 43.13 -4.44 -13.64
N MET A 73 42.10 -3.66 -13.96
CA MET A 73 41.98 -2.26 -13.51
C MET A 73 41.27 -2.19 -12.15
N VAL A 74 41.92 -1.42 -11.26
CA VAL A 74 41.50 -0.91 -9.95
C VAL A 74 39.99 -0.64 -9.84
N PRO A 75 39.31 -0.93 -8.71
CA PRO A 75 37.88 -0.73 -8.57
C PRO A 75 37.53 0.76 -8.66
N THR A 76 36.92 1.15 -9.78
CA THR A 76 36.25 2.44 -9.95
C THR A 76 35.00 2.48 -9.08
N PRO A 77 34.68 3.62 -8.45
CA PRO A 77 33.45 3.77 -7.70
C PRO A 77 32.27 3.56 -8.65
N GLU A 78 31.44 2.56 -8.33
CA GLU A 78 30.30 2.16 -9.13
C GLU A 78 29.41 3.40 -9.38
N VAL A 79 29.23 3.79 -10.64
CA VAL A 79 28.17 4.73 -11.02
C VAL A 79 26.86 3.98 -10.80
N ILE A 80 26.24 4.23 -9.66
CA ILE A 80 25.02 3.52 -9.27
C ILE A 80 23.88 4.04 -10.15
N ASP A 81 23.54 3.27 -11.18
CA ASP A 81 22.41 3.56 -12.04
C ASP A 81 21.10 3.48 -11.25
N LEU A 82 20.30 4.55 -11.30
CA LEU A 82 19.00 4.64 -10.65
C LEU A 82 18.09 3.49 -11.05
N HIS A 83 18.18 3.03 -12.31
CA HIS A 83 17.38 1.91 -12.77
C HIS A 83 17.71 0.63 -12.00
N SER A 84 19.00 0.38 -11.71
CA SER A 84 19.45 -0.78 -10.94
C SER A 84 19.01 -0.74 -9.47
N ILE A 85 18.95 0.46 -8.87
CA ILE A 85 18.42 0.66 -7.51
C ILE A 85 16.93 0.33 -7.47
N ILE A 86 16.16 0.85 -8.43
CA ILE A 86 14.71 0.62 -8.53
C ILE A 86 14.41 -0.86 -8.69
N GLU A 87 15.14 -1.57 -9.55
CA GLU A 87 14.94 -3.01 -9.72
C GLU A 87 15.29 -3.81 -8.46
N LYS A 88 16.41 -3.49 -7.80
CA LYS A 88 16.77 -4.11 -6.51
C LYS A 88 15.71 -3.86 -5.44
N ALA A 89 15.14 -2.65 -5.37
CA ALA A 89 14.07 -2.31 -4.43
C ALA A 89 12.78 -3.11 -4.73
N ARG A 90 12.38 -3.20 -6.00
CA ARG A 90 11.22 -4.02 -6.43
C ARG A 90 11.39 -5.49 -6.11
N GLN A 91 12.57 -6.06 -6.34
CA GLN A 91 12.86 -7.45 -6.03
C GLN A 91 12.78 -7.73 -4.52
N LYS A 92 13.35 -6.84 -3.70
CA LYS A 92 13.24 -6.94 -2.23
C LYS A 92 11.80 -6.82 -1.75
N ASN A 93 11.02 -5.90 -2.30
CA ASN A 93 9.61 -5.72 -1.94
C ASN A 93 8.77 -6.95 -2.31
N ASN A 94 8.97 -7.51 -3.52
CA ASN A 94 8.27 -8.72 -3.94
C ASN A 94 8.64 -9.95 -3.09
N LYS A 95 9.90 -10.04 -2.64
CA LYS A 95 10.33 -11.09 -1.71
C LYS A 95 9.69 -10.90 -0.33
N PHE A 96 9.66 -9.67 0.18
CA PHE A 96 9.00 -9.33 1.44
C PHE A 96 7.51 -9.65 1.41
N ILE A 97 6.78 -9.27 0.36
CA ILE A 97 5.35 -9.59 0.19
C ILE A 97 5.10 -11.11 0.16
N LYS A 98 5.98 -11.88 -0.51
CA LYS A 98 5.90 -13.35 -0.54
C LYS A 98 6.19 -13.99 0.83
N GLU A 99 7.17 -13.47 1.57
CA GLU A 99 7.60 -14.01 2.86
C GLU A 99 6.66 -13.64 4.01
N THR A 100 6.09 -12.43 3.97
CA THR A 100 5.18 -11.95 5.02
C THR A 100 3.73 -12.35 4.79
N GLY A 101 3.37 -12.87 3.61
CA GLY A 101 2.01 -13.33 3.32
C GLY A 101 0.94 -12.24 3.44
N ILE A 102 1.34 -10.96 3.49
CA ILE A 102 0.46 -9.80 3.69
C ILE A 102 -0.53 -9.63 2.52
N SER A 103 -0.35 -10.36 1.41
CA SER A 103 -1.10 -10.13 0.19
C SER A 103 -2.62 -10.34 0.29
N ASN A 104 -3.17 -10.94 1.36
CA ASN A 104 -4.61 -11.17 1.49
C ASN A 104 -5.13 -11.08 2.94
N PHE A 105 -4.70 -10.11 3.75
CA PHE A 105 -5.49 -9.79 4.95
C PHE A 105 -6.79 -9.10 4.50
N ILE A 106 -7.76 -9.92 4.10
CA ILE A 106 -9.09 -9.45 3.77
C ILE A 106 -9.80 -9.28 5.11
N GLU A 107 -10.29 -8.06 5.36
CA GLU A 107 -11.07 -7.83 6.56
C GLU A 107 -12.30 -8.76 6.56
N PRO A 108 -12.66 -9.35 7.71
CA PRO A 108 -13.78 -10.29 7.78
C PRO A 108 -15.10 -9.67 7.29
N GLU A 109 -15.29 -8.36 7.45
CA GLU A 109 -16.44 -7.62 6.91
C GLU A 109 -16.45 -7.61 5.38
N GLN A 110 -15.29 -7.48 4.72
CA GLN A 110 -15.19 -7.49 3.27
C GLN A 110 -15.55 -8.87 2.71
N VAL A 111 -15.18 -9.96 3.39
CA VAL A 111 -15.58 -11.32 3.00
C VAL A 111 -17.10 -11.47 3.00
N ILE A 112 -17.79 -10.91 3.99
CA ILE A 112 -19.26 -10.92 4.09
C ILE A 112 -19.88 -10.18 2.89
N LEU A 113 -19.37 -8.98 2.58
CA LEU A 113 -19.84 -8.17 1.45
C LEU A 113 -19.59 -8.85 0.10
N GLU A 114 -18.43 -9.47 -0.09
CA GLU A 114 -18.13 -10.22 -1.31
C GLU A 114 -19.05 -11.44 -1.48
N LYS A 115 -19.33 -12.15 -0.40
CA LYS A 115 -20.27 -13.29 -0.40
C LYS A 115 -21.68 -12.82 -0.75
N ALA A 116 -22.13 -11.71 -0.17
CA ALA A 116 -23.42 -11.09 -0.50
C ALA A 116 -23.52 -10.73 -1.98
N LYS A 117 -22.47 -10.09 -2.51
CA LYS A 117 -22.37 -9.71 -3.93
C LYS A 117 -22.43 -10.93 -4.84
N LYS A 118 -21.73 -12.02 -4.49
CA LYS A 118 -21.78 -13.30 -5.23
C LYS A 118 -23.17 -13.94 -5.21
N GLN A 119 -23.94 -13.70 -4.16
CA GLN A 119 -25.33 -14.17 -4.03
C GLN A 119 -26.35 -13.20 -4.68
N GLY A 120 -25.91 -12.07 -5.26
CA GLY A 120 -26.79 -11.05 -5.82
C GLY A 120 -27.57 -10.26 -4.76
N LYS A 121 -27.18 -10.36 -3.48
CA LYS A 121 -27.79 -9.60 -2.39
C LYS A 121 -27.21 -8.20 -2.32
N SER A 122 -28.03 -7.25 -1.88
CA SER A 122 -27.57 -5.90 -1.56
C SER A 122 -26.70 -5.92 -0.30
N ALA A 123 -25.71 -5.03 -0.23
CA ALA A 123 -24.94 -4.79 0.99
C ALA A 123 -25.83 -4.32 2.17
N TYR A 124 -27.02 -3.79 1.85
CA TYR A 124 -28.01 -3.31 2.81
C TYR A 124 -29.13 -4.31 3.08
N ASP A 125 -29.02 -5.55 2.58
CA ASP A 125 -29.96 -6.62 2.94
C ASP A 125 -29.89 -6.86 4.46
N SER A 126 -31.05 -7.06 5.08
CA SER A 126 -31.20 -7.22 6.52
C SER A 126 -30.33 -8.35 7.09
N ASP A 127 -30.20 -9.46 6.36
CA ASP A 127 -29.35 -10.59 6.74
C ASP A 127 -27.87 -10.20 6.77
N ILE A 128 -27.42 -9.44 5.76
CA ILE A 128 -26.02 -9.01 5.62
C ILE A 128 -25.67 -7.99 6.70
N LEU A 129 -26.56 -7.03 6.95
CA LEU A 129 -26.39 -6.07 8.04
C LEU A 129 -26.32 -6.78 9.40
N ARG A 130 -27.17 -7.80 9.62
CA ARG A 130 -27.12 -8.60 10.83
C ARG A 130 -25.78 -9.31 10.98
N GLU A 131 -25.25 -9.91 9.92
CA GLU A 131 -23.94 -10.59 9.93
C GLU A 131 -22.80 -9.59 10.24
N LEU A 132 -22.80 -8.42 9.59
CA LEU A 132 -21.84 -7.34 9.84
C LEU A 132 -21.87 -6.84 11.30
N ILE A 133 -23.07 -6.61 11.85
CA ILE A 133 -23.22 -6.15 13.24
C ILE A 133 -22.64 -7.20 14.20
N LEU A 134 -22.90 -8.48 13.95
CA LEU A 134 -22.39 -9.57 14.79
C LEU A 134 -20.86 -9.67 14.75
N GLU A 135 -20.25 -9.54 13.57
CA GLU A 135 -18.79 -9.50 13.44
C GLU A 135 -18.18 -8.28 14.14
N ARG A 136 -18.79 -7.09 14.00
CA ARG A 136 -18.35 -5.88 14.73
C ARG A 136 -18.41 -6.05 16.23
N GLN A 137 -19.50 -6.64 16.75
CA GLN A 137 -19.63 -6.93 18.17
C GLN A 137 -18.57 -7.94 18.63
N LYS A 138 -18.27 -8.94 17.81
CA LYS A 138 -17.23 -9.93 18.10
C LYS A 138 -15.84 -9.28 18.16
N LYS A 139 -15.47 -8.48 17.15
CA LYS A 139 -14.21 -7.72 17.12
C LYS A 139 -14.10 -6.79 18.34
N LYS A 140 -15.17 -6.08 18.69
CA LYS A 140 -15.20 -5.22 19.89
C LYS A 140 -14.95 -6.01 21.18
N ARG A 141 -15.55 -7.21 21.32
CA ARG A 141 -15.32 -8.08 22.49
C ARG A 141 -13.90 -8.63 22.55
N GLU A 142 -13.31 -8.96 21.41
CA GLU A 142 -11.91 -9.42 21.32
C GLU A 142 -10.95 -8.30 21.75
N LEU A 143 -11.15 -7.08 21.25
CA LEU A 143 -10.37 -5.90 21.65
C LEU A 143 -10.47 -5.60 23.15
N MET A 144 -11.66 -5.78 23.73
CA MET A 144 -11.89 -5.59 25.17
C MET A 144 -11.45 -6.79 26.03
N GLY A 145 -10.95 -7.88 25.44
CA GLY A 145 -10.55 -9.10 26.17
C GLY A 145 -11.71 -9.88 26.82
N LEU A 146 -12.95 -9.54 26.49
CA LEU A 146 -14.17 -10.12 27.10
C LEU A 146 -14.50 -11.52 26.58
N SER A 147 -13.84 -11.95 25.49
CA SER A 147 -14.01 -13.28 24.89
C SER A 147 -13.80 -14.41 25.91
N SER A 148 -12.80 -14.28 26.77
CA SER A 148 -12.46 -15.26 27.81
C SER A 148 -13.54 -15.41 28.88
N ILE A 149 -14.16 -14.30 29.29
CA ILE A 149 -15.21 -14.27 30.32
C ILE A 149 -16.49 -14.92 29.78
N ILE A 150 -16.86 -14.58 28.55
CA ILE A 150 -18.06 -15.13 27.89
C ILE A 150 -17.92 -16.63 27.69
N ASN A 151 -16.73 -17.10 27.27
CA ASN A 151 -16.49 -18.53 27.08
C ASN A 151 -16.59 -19.30 28.40
N LYS A 152 -16.03 -18.78 29.50
CA LYS A 152 -16.17 -19.36 30.85
C LYS A 152 -17.61 -19.41 31.33
N ALA A 153 -18.43 -18.41 30.99
CA ALA A 153 -19.84 -18.40 31.34
C ALA A 153 -20.64 -19.44 30.52
N LYS A 154 -20.30 -19.62 29.25
CA LYS A 154 -20.97 -20.58 28.36
C LYS A 154 -20.76 -22.04 28.78
N THR A 155 -19.57 -22.39 29.29
CA THR A 155 -19.24 -23.75 29.75
C THR A 155 -19.83 -24.11 31.11
N ARG A 156 -20.47 -23.17 31.82
CA ARG A 156 -21.10 -23.40 33.12
C ARG A 156 -22.59 -23.77 33.02
N LYS A 157 -23.14 -23.82 31.80
CA LYS A 157 -24.45 -24.40 31.51
C LYS A 157 -24.28 -25.88 31.17
#